data_AF-A0A7R7HEG9-F1
#
_entry.id   AF-A0A7R7HEG9-F1
#
_cell.length_a   1.000
_cell.length_b   1.000
_cell.length_c   1.000
_cell.angle_alpha   90.00
_cell.angle_beta   90.00
_cell.angle_gamma   90.00
#
_symmetry.space_group_name_H-M   'P 1'
#
loop_
_entity.id
_entity.type
_entity.pdbx_description
1 polymer ?
#
loop_
_entity_poly.entity_id
_entity_poly.type
_entity_poly.pdbx_seq_one_letter_code
_entity_poly.pdbx_strand_id
1 'polypeptide(L)' 'MGQRDIRRLLIVGAMAVVQWASRKGAPEGSWLARMTAKKPRMLVAIALANKMARGIWAMLTKQEDYRNPAMVRA' A
#
# COMPACT_ATOMS: atom_id res chain seq x y z
N MET A 1 0.74 -12.06 -19.77
CA MET A 1 0.57 -10.63 -19.41
C MET A 1 -0.20 -10.56 -18.09
N GLY A 2 0.19 -9.69 -17.15
CA GLY A 2 -0.50 -9.56 -15.86
C GLY A 2 -1.92 -8.97 -15.96
N GLN A 3 -2.79 -9.30 -15.01
CA GLN A 3 -4.16 -8.82 -14.94
C GLN A 3 -4.22 -7.30 -14.69
N ARG A 4 -4.67 -6.55 -15.71
CA ARG A 4 -4.69 -5.08 -15.73
C ARG A 4 -5.68 -4.48 -14.72
N ASP A 5 -6.78 -5.18 -14.54
CA ASP A 5 -7.84 -4.98 -13.56
C ASP A 5 -7.30 -5.05 -12.12
N ILE A 6 -6.60 -6.13 -11.74
CA ILE A 6 -5.97 -6.23 -10.41
C ILE A 6 -5.01 -5.06 -10.17
N ARG A 7 -4.16 -4.74 -11.14
CA ARG A 7 -3.24 -3.60 -11.03
C ARG A 7 -3.99 -2.29 -10.82
N ARG A 8 -5.09 -2.07 -11.54
CA ARG A 8 -5.92 -0.88 -11.40
C ARG A 8 -6.54 -0.79 -10.01
N LEU A 9 -7.08 -1.89 -9.49
CA LEU A 9 -7.66 -1.94 -8.14
C LEU A 9 -6.62 -1.62 -7.07
N LEU A 10 -5.41 -2.18 -7.17
CA LEU A 10 -4.32 -1.89 -6.23
C LEU A 10 -3.89 -0.42 -6.27
N ILE A 11 -3.83 0.20 -7.45
CA ILE A 11 -3.52 1.63 -7.58
C ILE A 11 -4.62 2.50 -6.97
N VAL A 12 -5.89 2.19 -7.25
CA VAL A 12 -7.04 2.92 -6.70
C VAL A 12 -7.04 2.85 -5.17
N GLY A 13 -6.84 1.66 -4.59
CA GLY A 13 -6.71 1.49 -3.14
C GLY A 13 -5.54 2.27 -2.56
N ALA A 14 -4.37 2.20 -3.20
CA ALA A 14 -3.20 2.98 -2.77
C ALA A 14 -3.45 4.49 -2.81
N MET A 15 -4.11 4.98 -3.85
CA MET A 15 -4.48 6.39 -3.99
C MET A 15 -5.40 6.84 -2.86
N ALA A 16 -6.38 6.03 -2.47
CA ALA A 16 -7.26 6.34 -1.34
C ALA A 16 -6.47 6.47 -0.02
N VAL A 17 -5.53 5.56 0.24
CA VAL A 17 -4.67 5.60 1.44
C VAL A 17 -3.76 6.82 1.44
N VAL A 18 -3.11 7.13 0.31
CA VAL A 18 -2.25 8.32 0.18
C VAL A 18 -3.08 9.61 0.32
N GLN A 19 -4.29 9.63 -0.24
CA GLN A 19 -5.20 10.77 -0.12
C GLN A 19 -5.60 11.02 1.33
N TRP A 20 -5.93 9.96 2.07
CA TRP A 20 -6.23 10.04 3.50
C TRP A 20 -5.02 10.54 4.29
N ALA A 21 -3.86 9.92 4.10
CA ALA A 21 -2.60 10.31 4.75
C ALA A 21 -2.22 11.78 4.50
N SER A 22 -2.47 12.30 3.30
CA SER A 22 -2.20 13.71 2.99
C SER A 22 -3.19 14.66 3.71
N ARG A 23 -4.42 14.22 3.96
CA ARG A 23 -5.49 15.05 4.55
C ARG A 23 -5.49 15.03 6.08
N LYS A 24 -5.26 13.86 6.67
CA LYS A 24 -5.39 13.61 8.11
C LYS A 24 -4.04 13.40 8.81
N GLY A 25 -2.95 13.40 8.04
CA GLY A 25 -1.64 12.97 8.52
C GLY A 25 -1.49 11.45 8.42
N ALA A 26 -0.30 11.00 8.01
CA ALA A 26 0.12 9.61 8.19
C ALA A 26 0.69 9.45 9.61
N PRO A 27 0.67 8.23 10.18
CA PRO A 27 1.30 7.97 11.47
C PRO A 27 2.75 8.45 11.48
N GLU A 28 3.16 9.16 12.53
CA GLU A 28 4.51 9.73 12.63
C GLU A 28 5.58 8.62 12.55
N GLY A 29 6.69 8.93 11.88
CA GLY A 29 7.75 7.95 11.61
C GLY A 29 7.41 6.86 10.59
N SER A 30 6.15 6.75 10.14
CA SER A 30 5.76 5.73 9.16
C SER A 30 6.47 5.92 7.81
N TRP A 31 6.63 4.82 7.08
CA TRP A 31 7.14 4.87 5.70
C TRP A 31 6.31 5.82 4.82
N LEU A 32 4.98 5.81 5.00
CA LEU A 32 4.06 6.63 4.21
C LEU A 32 4.21 8.12 4.53
N ALA A 33 4.37 8.50 5.80
CA ALA A 33 4.66 9.87 6.20
C ALA A 33 5.95 10.39 5.56
N ARG A 34 7.04 9.61 5.67
CA ARG A 34 8.35 9.96 5.09
C ARG A 34 8.30 10.11 3.57
N MET A 35 7.54 9.26 2.88
CA MET A 35 7.48 9.28 1.42
C MET A 35 6.59 10.41 0.91
N THR A 36 5.46 10.67 1.58
CA THR A 36 4.53 11.74 1.22
C THR A 36 5.14 13.12 1.45
N ALA A 37 6.06 13.26 2.42
CA ALA A 37 6.82 14.48 2.65
C ALA A 37 7.87 14.77 1.55
N LYS A 38 8.32 13.75 0.79
CA LYS A 38 9.45 13.87 -0.15
C LYS A 38 9.08 13.73 -1.61
N LYS A 39 7.95 13.10 -1.93
CA LYS A 39 7.60 12.69 -3.30
C LYS A 39 6.16 13.07 -3.65
N PRO A 40 5.89 13.36 -4.94
CA PRO A 40 4.53 13.53 -5.44
C PRO A 40 3.62 12.34 -5.12
N ARG A 41 2.37 12.64 -4.81
CA ARG A 41 1.35 11.68 -4.33
C ARG A 41 1.19 10.48 -5.25
N MET A 42 1.23 10.69 -6.56
CA MET A 42 1.07 9.62 -7.55
C MET A 42 2.24 8.61 -7.52
N LEU A 43 3.47 9.07 -7.32
CA LEU A 43 4.64 8.19 -7.17
C LEU A 43 4.55 7.37 -5.88
N VAL A 44 4.11 8.01 -4.79
CA VAL A 44 3.90 7.32 -3.51
C VAL A 44 2.81 6.25 -3.62
N ALA A 45 1.72 6.55 -4.32
CA ALA A 45 0.63 5.59 -4.55
C ALA A 45 1.08 4.40 -5.39
N ILE A 46 1.85 4.61 -6.46
CA ILE A 46 2.40 3.51 -7.27
C ILE A 46 3.34 2.63 -6.43
N ALA A 47 4.21 3.26 -5.62
CA ALA A 47 5.11 2.52 -4.74
C ALA A 47 4.35 1.72 -3.68
N LEU A 48 3.28 2.29 -3.11
CA LEU A 48 2.39 1.62 -2.16
C LEU A 48 1.65 0.45 -2.83
N ALA A 49 1.14 0.63 -4.04
CA ALA A 49 0.50 -0.44 -4.82
C ALA A 49 1.44 -1.62 -5.06
N ASN A 50 2.70 -1.33 -5.43
CA ASN A 50 3.73 -2.37 -5.59
C ASN A 50 4.03 -3.08 -4.25
N LYS A 51 4.09 -2.32 -3.14
CA LYS A 51 4.26 -2.91 -1.81
C LYS A 51 3.11 -3.86 -1.46
N MET A 52 1.86 -3.49 -1.74
CA MET A 52 0.69 -4.36 -1.53
C MET A 52 0.74 -5.60 -2.43
N ALA A 53 1.08 -5.44 -3.71
CA ALA A 53 1.23 -6.54 -4.64
C ALA A 53 2.26 -7.58 -4.16
N ARG A 54 3.42 -7.13 -3.65
CA ARG A 54 4.43 -8.03 -3.07
C ARG A 54 3.94 -8.77 -1.83
N GLY A 55 3.16 -8.10 -0.97
CA GLY A 55 2.53 -8.74 0.19
C GLY A 55 1.55 -9.84 -0.24
N ILE A 56 0.68 -9.54 -1.20
CA ILE A 56 -0.25 -10.50 -1.78
C ILE A 56 0.50 -11.68 -2.40
N TRP A 57 1.54 -11.40 -3.19
CA TRP A 57 2.36 -12.45 -3.79
C TRP A 57 3.00 -13.35 -2.73
N ALA A 58 3.59 -12.78 -1.67
CA ALA A 58 4.18 -13.55 -0.59
C ALA A 58 3.15 -14.46 0.10
N MET A 59 1.95 -13.95 0.40
CA MET A 59 0.87 -14.76 0.98
C MET A 59 0.44 -15.89 0.04
N LEU A 60 0.24 -15.61 -1.24
CA LEU A 60 -0.13 -16.61 -2.24
C LEU A 60 0.95 -17.69 -2.40
N THR A 61 2.23 -17.32 -2.44
CA THR A 61 3.34 -18.28 -2.57
C THR A 61 3.50 -19.18 -1.34
N LYS A 62 3.12 -18.69 -0.17
CA LYS A 62 3.22 -19.41 1.10
C LYS A 62 1.92 -20.10 1.50
N GLN A 63 0.85 -19.96 0.72
CA GLN A 63 -0.50 -20.44 1.03
C GLN A 63 -0.97 -19.96 2.42
N GLU A 64 -0.62 -18.72 2.77
CA GLU A 64 -1.02 -18.09 4.03
C GLU A 64 -2.28 -17.26 3.82
N ASP A 65 -3.22 -17.35 4.77
CA ASP A 65 -4.37 -16.45 4.83
C ASP A 65 -3.96 -15.01 5.07
N TYR A 66 -4.85 -14.07 4.72
CA TYR A 66 -4.62 -12.66 4.96
C TYR A 66 -4.41 -12.38 6.45
N ARG A 67 -3.18 -12.00 6.80
CA ARG A 67 -2.83 -11.54 8.15
C ARG A 67 -3.00 -10.04 8.23
N ASN A 68 -4.02 -9.58 8.94
CA ASN A 68 -4.21 -8.15 9.16
C ASN A 68 -3.01 -7.57 9.94
N PRO A 69 -2.18 -6.69 9.34
CA PRO A 69 -0.99 -6.17 10.01
C PRO A 69 -1.31 -5.33 11.26
N ALA A 70 -2.55 -4.85 11.41
CA ALA A 70 -3.00 -4.21 12.65
C ALA A 70 -3.25 -5.22 13.79
N MET A 71 -3.58 -6.47 13.47
CA MET A 71 -3.80 -7.54 14.46
C MET A 71 -2.53 -8.31 14.81
N VAL A 72 -1.53 -8.35 13.92
CA VAL A 72 -0.25 -9.06 14.13
C VAL A 72 0.70 -8.28 15.07
N ARG A 73 0.44 -7.00 15.34
CA ARG A 73 1.27 -6.14 16.21
C ARG A 73 0.81 -6.07 17.67
N ALA A 74 -0.12 -6.94 18.08
CA ALA A 74 -0.54 -7.07 19.47
C ALA A 74 0.49 -7.88 20.29
#